data_AF-A0AAJ3RRD4-F1
#
_entry.id   AF-A0AAJ3RRD4-F1
#
_cell.length_a   1.000
_cell.length_b   1.000
_cell.length_c   1.000
_cell.angle_alpha   90.00
_cell.angle_beta   90.00
_cell.angle_gamma   90.00
#
_symmetry.space_group_name_H-M   'P 1'
#
loop_
_entity.id
_entity.type
_entity.pdbx_description
1 polymer ?
#
loop_
_entity_poly.entity_id
_entity_poly.type
_entity_poly.pdbx_seq_one_letter_code
_entity_poly.pdbx_strand_id
1 'polypeptide(L)'
;MDKQKGTRRGRPKGKPNITSSMNSKGYSSSSHYRINPMAEKSEQVLAIKFVQWDVLPLESLCNSKVYLLRVKLNRGECMSREDELLRALLEKKNWLCEAVNSNTYFCTAVPLQGYLFDFFDVLKKYLVNQYGQWTEYYAPDRTSLRTYLYGRINQIVEISKY
;
A
#
# COMPACT_ATOMS: atom_id res chain seq x y z
N MET A 1 61.69 -41.69 27.24
CA MET A 1 62.96 -41.41 26.56
C MET A 1 62.66 -41.14 25.09
N ASP A 2 63.16 -40.01 24.58
CA ASP A 2 63.42 -39.58 23.18
C ASP A 2 62.31 -39.68 22.11
N LYS A 3 61.71 -38.56 21.64
CA LYS A 3 62.17 -37.48 20.71
C LYS A 3 62.09 -37.81 19.20
N GLN A 4 61.13 -37.18 18.50
CA GLN A 4 61.25 -36.62 17.12
C GLN A 4 60.27 -35.42 17.03
N LYS A 5 60.66 -34.12 17.03
CA LYS A 5 61.32 -33.21 16.07
C LYS A 5 60.58 -32.93 14.73
N GLY A 6 60.19 -31.64 14.57
CA GLY A 6 60.01 -30.90 13.29
C GLY A 6 58.56 -30.84 12.76
N THR A 7 58.01 -29.75 12.22
CA THR A 7 58.58 -28.49 11.71
C THR A 7 57.45 -27.45 11.52
N ARG A 8 57.69 -26.17 11.84
CA ARG A 8 56.82 -25.02 11.53
C ARG A 8 56.70 -24.81 10.01
N ARG A 9 55.51 -24.54 9.47
CA ARG A 9 55.33 -23.84 8.18
C ARG A 9 54.19 -22.83 8.27
N GLY A 10 54.51 -21.61 7.82
CA GLY A 10 53.71 -20.41 7.98
C GLY A 10 52.55 -20.25 7.00
N ARG A 11 51.74 -19.24 7.33
CA ARG A 11 50.55 -18.75 6.63
C ARG A 11 50.91 -18.06 5.31
N PRO A 12 50.22 -18.37 4.19
CA PRO A 12 50.05 -17.41 3.11
C PRO A 12 48.80 -16.55 3.34
N LYS A 13 48.95 -15.23 3.25
CA LYS A 13 47.83 -14.28 3.17
C LYS A 13 47.23 -14.36 1.75
N GLY A 14 46.02 -14.90 1.63
CA GLY A 14 45.18 -14.77 0.42
C GLY A 14 44.26 -13.56 0.55
N LYS A 15 44.26 -12.69 -0.47
CA LYS A 15 43.40 -11.49 -0.59
C LYS A 15 41.95 -11.92 -0.88
N PRO A 16 40.92 -11.21 -0.38
CA PRO A 16 39.54 -11.48 -0.79
C PRO A 16 39.31 -10.95 -2.21
N ASN A 17 39.05 -11.86 -3.16
CA ASN A 17 38.55 -11.48 -4.48
C ASN A 17 37.04 -11.29 -4.38
N ILE A 18 36.61 -10.04 -4.60
CA ILE A 18 35.21 -9.65 -4.75
C ILE A 18 34.80 -10.05 -6.18
N THR A 19 33.95 -11.06 -6.31
CA THR A 19 33.20 -11.31 -7.53
C THR A 19 31.71 -11.26 -7.19
N SER A 20 31.15 -10.07 -7.36
CA SER A 20 29.72 -9.81 -7.38
C SER A 20 29.10 -10.43 -8.63
N SER A 21 28.50 -11.61 -8.48
CA SER A 21 27.59 -12.16 -9.49
C SER A 21 26.17 -11.72 -9.12
N MET A 22 25.85 -10.47 -9.45
CA MET A 22 24.47 -9.97 -9.39
C MET A 22 23.78 -10.39 -10.69
N ASN A 23 22.96 -11.44 -10.63
CA ASN A 23 21.99 -11.74 -11.69
C ASN A 23 20.74 -12.39 -11.07
N SER A 24 20.11 -11.68 -10.13
CA SER A 24 18.68 -11.86 -9.90
C SER A 24 17.97 -10.79 -10.74
N LYS A 25 17.42 -11.20 -11.88
CA LYS A 25 16.43 -10.40 -12.62
C LYS A 25 15.30 -10.10 -11.64
N GLY A 26 15.32 -8.87 -11.10
CA GLY A 26 14.21 -8.37 -10.31
C GLY A 26 13.00 -8.32 -11.21
N TYR A 27 12.06 -9.24 -11.02
CA TYR A 27 10.67 -8.97 -11.36
C TYR A 27 10.22 -7.86 -10.42
N SER A 28 10.49 -6.62 -10.83
CA SER A 28 9.92 -5.44 -10.22
C SER A 28 8.45 -5.40 -10.61
N SER A 29 7.63 -6.23 -9.96
CA SER A 29 6.16 -6.26 -10.10
C SER A 29 5.50 -5.03 -9.46
N SER A 30 6.07 -3.85 -9.70
CA SER A 30 5.49 -2.58 -9.27
C SER A 30 5.28 -1.68 -10.49
N SER A 31 4.48 -2.19 -11.43
CA SER A 31 3.76 -1.34 -12.37
C SER A 31 2.65 -0.64 -11.57
N HIS A 32 3.04 0.36 -10.79
CA HIS A 32 2.10 1.32 -10.25
C HIS A 32 1.34 1.90 -11.43
N TYR A 33 0.01 1.69 -11.48
CA TYR A 33 -0.88 2.42 -12.38
C TYR A 33 -0.79 3.91 -12.00
N ARG A 34 0.23 4.61 -12.48
CA ARG A 34 0.34 6.07 -12.35
C ARG A 34 -0.67 6.66 -13.31
N ILE A 35 -1.74 7.20 -12.74
CA ILE A 35 -2.66 8.08 -13.45
C ILE A 35 -1.85 9.33 -13.84
N ASN A 36 -1.75 9.61 -15.14
CA ASN A 36 -1.22 10.88 -15.63
C ASN A 36 -2.16 12.01 -15.19
N PRO A 37 -1.69 13.04 -14.44
CA PRO A 37 -2.56 14.10 -13.94
C PRO A 37 -2.85 15.21 -14.96
N MET A 38 -2.66 14.96 -16.27
CA MET A 38 -3.03 15.92 -17.32
C MET A 38 -4.42 15.59 -17.88
N ALA A 39 -5.45 15.89 -17.09
CA ALA A 39 -6.79 16.14 -17.60
C ALA A 39 -7.35 17.34 -16.85
N GLU A 40 -7.42 18.44 -17.58
CA GLU A 40 -7.99 19.72 -17.19
C GLU A 40 -9.41 19.53 -16.64
N LYS A 41 -9.71 20.06 -15.44
CA LYS A 41 -11.06 20.28 -14.86
C LYS A 41 -12.14 19.31 -15.40
N SER A 42 -11.94 18.00 -15.23
CA SER A 42 -12.82 16.97 -15.79
C SER A 42 -13.61 16.28 -14.69
N GLU A 43 -14.88 15.94 -14.93
CA GLU A 43 -15.71 15.02 -14.15
C GLU A 43 -14.88 14.08 -13.28
N GLN A 44 -15.07 14.14 -11.95
CA GLN A 44 -14.36 13.24 -11.05
C GLN A 44 -14.74 11.80 -11.40
N VAL A 45 -13.80 11.08 -12.01
CA VAL A 45 -14.00 9.71 -12.48
C VAL A 45 -14.39 8.84 -11.30
N LEU A 46 -15.59 8.26 -11.32
CA LEU A 46 -16.09 7.40 -10.25
C LEU A 46 -15.31 6.08 -10.19
N ALA A 47 -15.05 5.48 -11.34
CA ALA A 47 -14.26 4.27 -11.43
C ALA A 47 -13.67 4.11 -12.83
N ILE A 48 -12.57 3.38 -12.92
CA ILE A 48 -11.90 3.03 -14.16
C ILE A 48 -12.13 1.54 -14.43
N LYS A 49 -12.71 1.18 -15.58
CA LYS A 49 -12.77 -0.22 -16.00
C LYS A 49 -11.34 -0.70 -16.31
N PHE A 50 -10.86 -1.71 -15.60
CA PHE A 50 -9.49 -2.23 -15.77
C PHE A 50 -9.44 -3.58 -16.49
N VAL A 51 -10.59 -4.24 -16.66
CA VAL A 51 -10.71 -5.54 -17.35
C VAL A 51 -11.04 -5.34 -18.83
N GLN A 52 -10.61 -6.28 -19.67
CA GLN A 52 -10.82 -6.20 -21.12
C GLN A 52 -12.16 -6.77 -21.58
N TRP A 53 -12.77 -7.69 -20.82
CA TRP A 53 -14.04 -8.31 -21.16
C TRP A 53 -15.25 -7.43 -20.80
N ASP A 54 -16.42 -7.81 -21.30
CA ASP A 54 -17.67 -7.13 -20.99
C ASP A 54 -18.05 -7.31 -19.53
N VAL A 55 -18.44 -6.20 -18.91
CA VAL A 55 -18.88 -6.13 -17.52
C VAL A 55 -20.18 -5.33 -17.48
N LEU A 56 -20.93 -5.50 -16.39
CA LEU A 56 -22.16 -4.74 -16.18
C LEU A 56 -21.88 -3.22 -16.15
N PRO A 57 -22.88 -2.39 -16.48
CA PRO A 57 -22.77 -0.93 -16.37
C PRO A 57 -22.38 -0.50 -14.96
N LEU A 58 -21.59 0.57 -14.81
CA LEU A 58 -21.11 1.04 -13.51
C LEU A 58 -22.26 1.35 -12.54
N GLU A 59 -23.42 1.77 -13.06
CA GLU A 59 -24.63 2.07 -12.32
C GLU A 59 -25.20 0.83 -11.61
N SER A 60 -24.91 -0.39 -12.08
CA SER A 60 -25.32 -1.61 -11.38
C SER A 60 -24.63 -1.75 -10.02
N LEU A 61 -23.51 -1.04 -9.81
CA LEU A 61 -22.78 -1.00 -8.55
C LEU A 61 -23.28 0.09 -7.60
N CYS A 62 -24.38 0.78 -7.90
CA CYS A 62 -24.86 1.94 -7.13
C CYS A 62 -25.13 1.64 -5.65
N ASN A 63 -25.47 0.39 -5.32
CA ASN A 63 -25.72 -0.07 -3.96
C ASN A 63 -24.47 -0.57 -3.22
N SER A 64 -23.31 -0.62 -3.90
CA SER A 64 -22.07 -1.08 -3.30
C SER A 64 -21.46 -0.02 -2.39
N LYS A 65 -20.79 -0.47 -1.32
CA LYS A 65 -20.15 0.41 -0.34
C LYS A 65 -19.09 1.32 -0.97
N VAL A 66 -18.31 0.79 -1.93
CA VAL A 66 -17.25 1.53 -2.62
C VAL A 66 -17.82 2.62 -3.54
N TYR A 67 -18.88 2.32 -4.28
CA TYR A 67 -19.54 3.28 -5.16
C TYR A 67 -20.14 4.43 -4.37
N LEU A 68 -20.93 4.09 -3.34
CA LEU A 68 -21.56 5.10 -2.47
C LEU A 68 -20.50 5.98 -1.79
N LEU A 69 -19.38 5.41 -1.37
CA LEU A 69 -18.30 6.18 -0.77
C LEU A 69 -17.65 7.14 -1.78
N ARG A 70 -17.32 6.66 -2.99
CA ARG A 70 -16.69 7.50 -4.02
C ARG A 70 -17.62 8.62 -4.48
N VAL A 71 -18.91 8.35 -4.68
CA VAL A 71 -19.90 9.39 -5.02
C VAL A 71 -19.97 10.49 -3.96
N LYS A 72 -19.93 10.12 -2.67
CA LYS A 72 -19.95 11.10 -1.57
C LYS A 72 -18.70 11.98 -1.56
N LEU A 73 -17.52 11.38 -1.71
CA LEU A 73 -16.26 12.12 -1.76
C LEU A 73 -16.21 13.08 -2.96
N ASN A 74 -16.72 12.64 -4.11
CA ASN A 74 -16.85 13.48 -5.31
C ASN A 74 -17.73 14.71 -5.06
N ARG A 75 -18.82 14.57 -4.28
CA ARG A 75 -19.68 15.71 -3.88
C ARG A 75 -19.01 16.72 -2.94
N GLY A 76 -17.77 16.48 -2.54
CA GLY A 76 -17.05 17.32 -1.58
C GLY A 76 -17.48 17.07 -0.13
N GLU A 77 -18.25 15.99 0.13
CA GLU A 77 -18.54 15.58 1.49
C GLU A 77 -17.26 15.04 2.13
N CYS A 78 -16.71 15.82 3.06
CA CYS A 78 -15.57 15.40 3.87
C CYS A 78 -15.98 14.27 4.82
N MET A 79 -15.01 13.44 5.20
CA MET A 79 -15.18 12.46 6.26
C MET A 79 -15.11 13.11 7.66
N SER A 80 -15.93 14.15 7.92
CA SER A 80 -15.99 14.88 9.20
C SER A 80 -16.78 14.15 10.28
N ARG A 81 -16.50 14.52 11.54
CA ARG A 81 -16.93 13.84 12.78
C ARG A 81 -18.08 14.61 13.44
N GLU A 82 -19.31 14.13 13.27
CA GLU A 82 -20.43 14.44 14.18
C GLU A 82 -20.77 13.19 14.99
N ASP A 83 -21.17 13.31 16.26
CA ASP A 83 -20.98 12.26 17.26
C ASP A 83 -21.84 10.98 17.10
N GLU A 84 -22.96 11.01 16.39
CA GLU A 84 -23.72 9.81 16.00
C GLU A 84 -23.27 9.27 14.62
N LEU A 85 -22.81 10.18 13.76
CA LEU A 85 -22.10 9.88 12.51
C LEU A 85 -20.70 9.30 12.77
N LEU A 86 -20.12 9.48 13.95
CA LEU A 86 -18.74 9.12 14.26
C LEU A 86 -18.49 7.62 14.19
N ARG A 87 -19.45 6.79 14.62
CA ARG A 87 -19.35 5.33 14.51
C ARG A 87 -19.42 4.89 13.04
N ALA A 88 -20.43 5.36 12.31
CA ALA A 88 -20.57 5.07 10.90
C ALA A 88 -19.39 5.59 10.06
N LEU A 89 -18.79 6.71 10.47
CA LEU A 89 -17.59 7.27 9.88
C LEU A 89 -16.36 6.40 10.15
N LEU A 90 -16.15 6.01 11.41
CA LEU A 90 -15.04 5.16 11.81
C LEU A 90 -15.12 3.82 11.06
N GLU A 91 -16.32 3.24 10.94
CA GLU A 91 -16.54 2.03 10.15
C GLU A 91 -16.21 2.21 8.66
N LYS A 92 -16.55 3.36 8.06
CA LYS A 92 -16.18 3.64 6.66
C LYS A 92 -14.68 3.80 6.48
N LYS A 93 -14.02 4.53 7.37
CA LYS A 93 -12.56 4.76 7.33
C LYS A 93 -11.78 3.47 7.56
N ASN A 94 -12.17 2.68 8.56
CA ASN A 94 -11.58 1.38 8.85
C ASN A 94 -11.76 0.43 7.68
N TRP A 95 -12.98 0.35 7.14
CA TRP A 95 -13.25 -0.46 5.96
C TRP A 95 -12.44 -0.02 4.74
N LEU A 96 -12.28 1.28 4.49
CA LEU A 96 -11.47 1.76 3.37
C LEU A 96 -10.00 1.39 3.56
N CYS A 97 -9.47 1.59 4.78
CA CYS A 97 -8.11 1.19 5.13
C CYS A 97 -7.91 -0.32 4.91
N GLU A 98 -8.85 -1.15 5.36
CA GLU A 98 -8.79 -2.59 5.17
C GLU A 98 -8.90 -2.98 3.69
N ALA A 99 -9.86 -2.44 2.95
CA ALA A 99 -10.10 -2.77 1.55
C ALA A 99 -8.92 -2.42 0.64
N VAL A 100 -8.22 -1.32 0.94
CA VAL A 100 -7.06 -0.88 0.16
C VAL A 100 -5.81 -1.69 0.50
N ASN A 101 -5.57 -2.00 1.78
CA ASN A 101 -4.34 -2.71 2.19
C ASN A 101 -4.48 -4.25 2.17
N SER A 102 -5.69 -4.80 2.07
CA SER A 102 -5.93 -6.24 1.85
C SER A 102 -5.77 -6.67 0.40
N ASN A 103 -5.58 -5.71 -0.51
CA ASN A 103 -5.41 -5.96 -1.94
C ASN A 103 -3.94 -6.12 -2.31
N THR A 104 -3.62 -7.15 -3.11
CA THR A 104 -2.27 -7.41 -3.60
C THR A 104 -1.87 -6.53 -4.77
N TYR A 105 -2.82 -6.01 -5.56
CA TYR A 105 -2.54 -5.36 -6.85
C TYR A 105 -2.63 -3.84 -6.82
N PHE A 106 -3.44 -3.27 -5.93
CA PHE A 106 -3.67 -1.83 -5.87
C PHE A 106 -3.56 -1.34 -4.43
N CYS A 107 -2.65 -0.40 -4.17
CA CYS A 107 -2.42 0.16 -2.84
C CYS A 107 -3.17 1.47 -2.57
N THR A 108 -3.96 1.97 -3.52
CA THR A 108 -4.68 3.26 -3.40
C THR A 108 -6.13 3.19 -3.85
N ALA A 109 -6.56 2.01 -4.31
CA ALA A 109 -7.83 1.83 -5.00
C ALA A 109 -8.46 0.49 -4.65
N VAL A 110 -9.80 0.44 -4.73
CA VAL A 110 -10.59 -0.76 -4.42
C VAL A 110 -11.21 -1.29 -5.71
N PRO A 111 -10.85 -2.51 -6.16
CA PRO A 111 -11.45 -3.12 -7.34
C PRO A 111 -12.80 -3.76 -7.00
N LEU A 112 -13.78 -3.62 -7.89
CA LEU A 112 -15.08 -4.26 -7.79
C LEU A 112 -15.67 -4.51 -9.18
N GLN A 113 -16.02 -5.76 -9.49
CA GLN A 113 -16.66 -6.19 -10.76
C GLN A 113 -15.98 -5.64 -12.04
N GLY A 114 -14.65 -5.62 -12.06
CA GLY A 114 -13.87 -5.14 -13.21
C GLY A 114 -13.68 -3.62 -13.28
N TYR A 115 -14.19 -2.88 -12.30
CA TYR A 115 -13.95 -1.47 -12.09
C TYR A 115 -12.98 -1.22 -10.94
N LEU A 116 -12.23 -0.13 -11.04
CA LEU A 116 -11.25 0.33 -10.07
C LEU A 116 -11.70 1.68 -9.52
N PHE A 117 -12.03 1.73 -8.22
CA PHE A 117 -12.38 2.96 -7.53
C PHE A 117 -11.14 3.54 -6.88
N ASP A 118 -10.63 4.65 -7.40
CA ASP A 118 -9.45 5.32 -6.85
C ASP A 118 -9.81 6.17 -5.63
N PHE A 119 -8.94 6.14 -4.60
CA PHE A 119 -9.05 6.93 -3.38
C PHE A 119 -7.73 7.65 -3.07
N PHE A 120 -6.83 7.79 -4.05
CA PHE A 120 -5.54 8.44 -3.86
C PHE A 120 -5.64 9.86 -3.28
N ASP A 121 -6.69 10.59 -3.65
CA ASP A 121 -7.02 11.93 -3.16
C ASP A 121 -7.35 11.99 -1.67
N VAL A 122 -7.94 10.94 -1.12
CA VAL A 122 -8.38 10.89 0.30
C VAL A 122 -7.35 10.20 1.19
N LEU A 123 -6.63 9.22 0.66
CA LEU A 123 -5.66 8.46 1.42
C LEU A 123 -4.44 9.31 1.77
N LYS A 124 -3.71 8.90 2.79
CA LYS A 124 -2.39 9.41 3.18
C LYS A 124 -1.40 8.25 3.16
N LYS A 125 -0.11 8.56 2.92
CA LYS A 125 0.95 7.55 2.93
C LYS A 125 1.57 7.50 4.33
N TYR A 126 1.70 6.29 4.87
CA TYR A 126 2.28 6.04 6.18
C TYR A 126 3.41 5.04 6.06
N LEU A 127 4.48 5.25 6.84
CA LEU A 127 5.53 4.29 7.06
C LEU A 127 5.44 3.80 8.51
N VAL A 128 5.31 2.49 8.68
CA VAL A 128 5.06 1.86 9.97
C VAL A 128 6.24 0.98 10.33
N ASN A 129 6.80 1.18 11.52
CA ASN A 129 7.75 0.26 12.13
C ASN A 129 7.00 -0.71 13.05
N GLN A 130 6.91 -1.97 12.63
CA GLN A 130 6.34 -3.04 13.42
C GLN A 130 7.34 -4.20 13.50
N TYR A 131 7.63 -4.66 14.72
CA TYR A 131 8.58 -5.75 14.98
C TYR A 131 9.98 -5.55 14.34
N GLY A 132 10.42 -4.29 14.22
CA GLY A 132 11.71 -3.94 13.63
C GLY A 132 11.72 -3.89 12.10
N GLN A 133 10.57 -4.10 11.44
CA GLN A 133 10.39 -3.98 9.99
C GLN A 133 9.65 -2.70 9.64
N TRP A 134 10.07 -2.03 8.57
CA TRP A 134 9.42 -0.85 8.04
C TRP A 134 8.56 -1.21 6.83
N THR A 135 7.27 -0.91 6.88
CA THR A 135 6.31 -1.21 5.81
C THR A 135 5.51 0.03 5.44
N GLU A 136 5.26 0.21 4.15
CA GLU A 136 4.43 1.29 3.62
C GLU A 136 2.95 0.91 3.62
N TYR A 137 2.09 1.83 4.05
CA TYR A 137 0.64 1.67 4.04
C TYR A 137 -0.05 2.93 3.54
N TYR A 138 -1.25 2.75 2.98
CA TYR A 138 -2.15 3.86 2.67
C TYR A 138 -3.39 3.80 3.54
N ALA A 139 -3.72 4.90 4.21
CA ALA A 139 -4.90 4.96 5.07
C ALA A 139 -5.51 6.37 5.06
N PRO A 140 -6.83 6.51 5.30
CA PRO A 140 -7.44 7.83 5.39
C PRO A 140 -6.97 8.62 6.62
N ASP A 141 -6.65 7.95 7.72
CA ASP A 141 -6.04 8.56 8.90
C ASP A 141 -5.19 7.55 9.70
N ARG A 142 -4.35 8.06 10.61
CA ARG A 142 -3.51 7.24 11.49
C ARG A 142 -4.32 6.30 12.38
N THR A 143 -5.55 6.69 12.75
CA THR A 143 -6.42 5.90 13.63
C THR A 143 -6.89 4.63 12.94
N SER A 144 -7.45 4.76 11.73
CA SER A 144 -7.88 3.59 10.94
C SER A 144 -6.72 2.66 10.62
N LEU A 145 -5.53 3.20 10.32
CA LEU A 145 -4.32 2.41 10.13
C LEU A 145 -3.95 1.62 11.39
N ARG A 146 -4.04 2.24 12.57
CA ARG A 146 -3.74 1.57 13.84
C ARG A 146 -4.78 0.51 14.21
N THR A 147 -6.03 0.68 13.76
CA THR A 147 -7.07 -0.35 13.90
C THR A 147 -6.81 -1.53 12.96
N TYR A 148 -6.36 -1.27 11.73
CA TYR A 148 -5.99 -2.31 10.77
C TYR A 148 -4.73 -3.08 11.20
N LEU A 149 -3.72 -2.37 11.69
CA LEU A 149 -2.47 -2.95 12.16
C LEU A 149 -2.61 -3.44 13.60
N TYR A 150 -2.95 -4.71 13.74
CA TYR A 150 -3.03 -5.37 15.04
C TYR A 150 -1.65 -5.49 15.70
N GLY A 151 -1.61 -5.36 17.03
CA GLY A 151 -0.42 -5.62 17.85
C GLY A 151 0.39 -4.37 18.20
N ARG A 152 1.64 -4.59 18.63
CA ARG A 152 2.51 -3.52 19.12
C ARG A 152 3.19 -2.83 17.94
N ILE A 153 2.94 -1.55 17.79
CA ILE A 153 3.56 -0.70 16.78
C ILE A 153 4.58 0.21 17.46
N ASN A 154 5.81 0.22 16.94
CA ASN A 154 6.89 1.03 17.48
C ASN A 154 6.74 2.49 17.02
N GLN A 155 6.51 2.69 15.73
CA GLN A 155 6.41 4.02 15.14
C GLN A 155 5.48 4.02 13.92
N ILE A 156 4.77 5.13 13.74
CA ILE A 156 4.00 5.45 12.54
C ILE A 156 4.39 6.85 12.12
N VAL A 157 4.88 7.00 10.89
CA VAL A 157 5.28 8.28 10.30
C VAL A 157 4.38 8.55 9.11
N GLU A 158 3.70 9.69 9.09
CA GLU A 158 3.01 10.19 7.90
C GLU A 158 4.04 10.77 6.93
N ILE A 159 3.98 10.40 5.66
CA ILE A 159 4.87 10.90 4.62
C ILE A 159 4.06 11.79 3.69
N SER A 160 4.60 12.97 3.35
CA SER A 160 3.98 13.85 2.36
C SER A 160 3.82 13.12 1.03
N LYS A 161 2.65 13.33 0.42
CA LYS A 161 2.41 12.93 -0.96
C LYS A 161 2.89 14.08 -1.84
N TYR A 162 4.13 13.95 -2.30
CA TYR A 162 4.89 14.96 -3.04
C TYR A 162 5.33 16.17 -2.19
#